data_AF-A0A970KQ66-F1
#
_entry.id   AF-A0A970KQ66-F1
#
_cell.length_a   1.000
_cell.length_b   1.000
_cell.length_c   1.000
_cell.angle_alpha   90.00
_cell.angle_beta   90.00
_cell.angle_gamma   90.00
#
_symmetry.space_group_name_H-M   'P 1'
#
loop_
_entity.id
_entity.type
_entity.pdbx_description
1 polymer ?
#
loop_
_entity_poly.entity_id
_entity_poly.type
_entity_poly.pdbx_seq_one_letter_code
_entity_poly.pdbx_strand_id
1 'polypeptide(L)'
;MKTLHVPNQTIAQCETVFDKIKMMLEAGAEVAIDQVNWNDEFPKSLPVTVRVAHDGDRLYLYYTVTGEEIRAVNTNDFGSVWE
;
A
#
# COMPACT_ATOMS: atom_id res chain seq x y z
N MET A 1 12.35 14.85 -8.02
CA MET A 1 11.28 14.04 -7.40
C MET A 1 10.20 13.84 -8.45
N LYS A 2 9.77 12.60 -8.73
CA LYS A 2 8.63 12.37 -9.64
C LYS A 2 7.34 12.60 -8.86
N THR A 3 6.44 13.41 -9.40
CA THR A 3 5.11 13.62 -8.81
C THR A 3 4.23 12.43 -9.17
N LEU A 4 3.64 11.77 -8.17
CA LEU A 4 2.63 10.73 -8.38
C LEU A 4 1.26 11.40 -8.55
N HIS A 5 0.62 11.22 -9.70
CA HIS A 5 -0.77 11.62 -9.87
C HIS A 5 -1.69 10.55 -9.28
N VAL A 6 -2.42 10.90 -8.23
CA VAL A 6 -3.37 9.98 -7.60
C VAL A 6 -4.74 10.16 -8.26
N PRO A 7 -5.30 9.12 -8.90
CA PRO A 7 -6.54 9.24 -9.66
C PRO A 7 -7.76 9.32 -8.74
N ASN A 8 -8.74 10.14 -9.17
CA ASN A 8 -10.07 10.17 -8.57
C ASN A 8 -10.92 9.00 -9.13
N GLN A 9 -11.42 8.13 -8.26
CA GLN A 9 -12.15 6.92 -8.61
C GLN A 9 -13.38 6.74 -7.71
N THR A 10 -14.42 6.12 -8.23
CA THR A 10 -15.68 5.85 -7.50
C THR A 10 -15.61 4.59 -6.64
N ILE A 11 -14.50 4.36 -5.95
CA ILE A 11 -14.21 3.11 -5.21
C ILE A 11 -15.22 2.90 -4.06
N ALA A 12 -15.72 3.98 -3.45
CA ALA A 12 -16.77 3.91 -2.44
C ALA A 12 -18.06 3.23 -2.94
N GLN A 13 -18.34 3.32 -4.24
CA GLN A 13 -19.57 2.80 -4.87
C GLN A 13 -19.49 1.31 -5.21
N CYS A 14 -18.30 0.70 -5.15
CA CYS A 14 -18.15 -0.73 -5.33
C CYS A 14 -18.85 -1.51 -4.20
N GLU A 15 -19.65 -2.50 -4.58
CA GLU A 15 -20.48 -3.28 -3.65
C GLU A 15 -19.63 -4.16 -2.73
N THR A 16 -18.63 -4.85 -3.29
CA THR A 16 -17.79 -5.79 -2.53
C THR A 16 -16.37 -5.28 -2.33
N VAL A 17 -15.69 -5.83 -1.32
CA VAL A 17 -14.26 -5.60 -1.12
C VAL A 17 -13.44 -6.08 -2.33
N PHE A 18 -13.85 -7.18 -2.97
CA PHE A 18 -13.17 -7.69 -4.16
C PHE A 18 -13.29 -6.73 -5.35
N ASP A 19 -14.44 -6.09 -5.54
CA ASP A 19 -14.62 -5.06 -6.57
C ASP A 19 -13.75 -3.84 -6.30
N LYS A 20 -13.62 -3.43 -5.02
CA LYS A 20 -12.70 -2.35 -4.62
C LYS A 20 -11.25 -2.72 -4.91
N ILE A 21 -10.83 -3.94 -4.57
CA ILE A 21 -9.48 -4.44 -4.86
C ILE A 21 -9.24 -4.45 -6.38
N LYS A 22 -10.19 -4.98 -7.17
CA LYS A 22 -10.10 -5.00 -8.63
C LYS A 22 -9.95 -3.57 -9.19
N MET A 23 -10.78 -2.64 -8.74
CA MET A 23 -10.69 -1.24 -9.15
C MET A 23 -9.34 -0.62 -8.79
N MET A 24 -8.81 -0.90 -7.59
CA MET A 24 -7.46 -0.47 -7.20
C MET A 24 -6.39 -1.05 -8.13
N LEU A 25 -6.47 -2.34 -8.45
CA LEU A 25 -5.52 -3.02 -9.32
C LEU A 25 -5.51 -2.45 -10.75
N GLU A 26 -6.68 -2.12 -11.28
CA GLU A 26 -6.87 -1.64 -12.66
C GLU A 26 -6.63 -0.13 -12.82
N ALA A 27 -7.03 0.67 -11.83
CA ALA A 27 -7.12 2.13 -11.97
C ALA A 27 -6.33 2.93 -10.93
N GLY A 28 -5.76 2.28 -9.91
CA GLY A 28 -4.90 2.93 -8.92
C GLY A 28 -3.52 3.27 -9.49
N ALA A 29 -2.98 4.42 -9.11
CA ALA A 29 -1.60 4.77 -9.45
C ALA A 29 -0.64 3.86 -8.68
N GLU A 30 0.20 3.13 -9.41
CA GLU A 30 1.17 2.20 -8.85
C GLU A 30 2.53 2.89 -8.63
N VAL A 31 3.15 2.64 -7.48
CA VAL A 31 4.54 3.02 -7.20
C VAL A 31 5.23 1.96 -6.36
N ALA A 32 6.50 1.69 -6.67
CA ALA A 32 7.36 0.82 -5.86
C ALA A 32 7.88 1.58 -4.63
N ILE A 33 8.02 0.86 -3.51
CA ILE A 33 8.70 1.35 -2.31
C ILE A 33 10.05 0.63 -2.24
N ASP A 34 11.04 1.15 -2.94
CA ASP A 34 12.30 0.47 -3.24
C ASP A 34 13.55 1.24 -2.77
N GLN A 35 13.37 2.40 -2.15
CA GLN A 35 14.47 3.24 -1.69
C GLN A 35 15.00 2.80 -0.31
N VAL A 36 16.23 2.28 -0.29
CA VAL A 36 16.96 1.93 0.95
C VAL A 36 17.83 3.10 1.38
N ASN A 37 17.31 3.95 2.26
CA ASN A 37 18.00 5.18 2.68
C ASN A 37 19.21 4.95 3.59
N TRP A 38 19.20 3.89 4.40
CA TRP A 38 20.26 3.56 5.36
C TRP A 38 20.87 2.21 5.02
N ASN A 39 21.44 2.09 3.82
CA ASN A 39 21.93 0.81 3.32
C ASN A 39 23.04 0.19 4.19
N ASP A 40 23.85 1.02 4.86
CA ASP A 40 24.96 0.53 5.71
C ASP A 40 24.46 -0.10 7.03
N GLU A 41 23.31 0.34 7.54
CA GLU A 41 22.73 -0.15 8.80
C GLU A 41 21.58 -1.15 8.55
N PHE A 42 20.80 -0.94 7.49
CA PHE A 42 19.60 -1.69 7.15
C PHE A 42 19.58 -2.02 5.64
N PRO A 43 20.44 -2.93 5.17
CA PRO A 43 20.57 -3.26 3.74
C PRO A 43 19.40 -4.07 3.18
N LYS A 44 18.54 -4.64 4.04
CA LYS A 44 17.45 -5.51 3.60
C LYS A 44 16.42 -4.72 2.79
N SER A 45 16.16 -5.17 1.56
CA SER A 45 15.09 -4.68 0.70
C SER A 45 14.09 -5.80 0.44
N LEU A 46 12.80 -5.46 0.40
CA LEU A 46 11.72 -6.37 0.06
C LEU A 46 10.96 -5.80 -1.15
N PRO A 47 10.48 -6.64 -2.09
CA PRO A 47 9.58 -6.17 -3.13
C PRO A 47 8.26 -5.67 -2.52
N VAL A 48 8.09 -4.35 -2.55
CA VAL A 48 6.90 -3.67 -2.06
C VAL A 48 6.37 -2.71 -3.11
N THR A 49 5.08 -2.81 -3.38
CA THR A 49 4.35 -1.91 -4.25
C THR A 49 3.13 -1.38 -3.53
N VAL A 50 2.82 -0.10 -3.73
CA VAL A 50 1.54 0.48 -3.30
C VAL A 50 0.78 1.01 -4.51
N ARG A 51 -0.52 0.73 -4.53
CA ARG A 51 -1.48 1.39 -5.43
C ARG A 51 -2.29 2.38 -4.64
N VAL A 52 -2.47 3.58 -5.19
CA VAL A 52 -3.15 4.69 -4.54
C VAL A 52 -4.23 5.27 -5.45
N ALA A 53 -5.40 5.56 -4.88
CA ALA A 53 -6.48 6.30 -5.51
C ALA A 53 -7.23 7.10 -4.44
N HIS A 54 -8.10 8.02 -4.82
CA HIS A 54 -8.98 8.74 -3.90
C HIS A 54 -10.38 8.90 -4.50
N ASP A 55 -11.39 9.22 -3.70
CA ASP A 55 -12.72 9.62 -4.19
C ASP A 55 -13.06 11.10 -3.89
N GLY A 56 -12.13 11.81 -3.26
CA GLY A 56 -12.28 13.20 -2.81
C GLY A 56 -12.59 13.34 -1.33
N ASP A 57 -13.05 12.27 -0.67
CA ASP A 57 -13.25 12.18 0.79
C ASP A 57 -12.19 11.27 1.45
N ARG A 58 -11.86 10.16 0.77
CA ARG A 58 -10.99 9.11 1.28
C ARG A 58 -9.81 8.84 0.37
N LEU A 59 -8.69 8.47 0.98
CA LEU A 59 -7.56 7.87 0.31
C LEU A 59 -7.67 6.34 0.40
N TYR A 60 -7.48 5.67 -0.73
CA TYR A 60 -7.45 4.22 -0.84
C TYR A 60 -6.02 3.76 -1.07
N LEU A 61 -5.56 2.84 -0.24
CA LEU A 61 -4.22 2.28 -0.30
C LEU A 61 -4.32 0.76 -0.43
N TYR A 62 -3.61 0.22 -1.41
CA TYR A 62 -3.49 -1.22 -1.59
C TYR A 62 -2.02 -1.60 -1.68
N TYR A 63 -1.49 -2.20 -0.62
CA TYR A 63 -0.10 -2.65 -0.54
C TYR A 63 0.03 -4.09 -1.00
N THR A 64 1.06 -4.37 -1.79
CA THR A 64 1.51 -5.71 -2.13
C THR A 64 2.94 -5.85 -1.61
N VAL A 65 3.13 -6.75 -0.65
CA VAL A 65 4.43 -7.02 -0.01
C VAL A 65 4.77 -8.48 -0.28
N THR A 66 5.94 -8.73 -0.85
CA THR A 66 6.50 -10.07 -0.98
C THR A 66 7.69 -10.19 -0.03
N GLY A 67 7.68 -11.20 0.84
CA GLY A 67 8.72 -11.41 1.83
C GLY A 67 8.85 -12.87 2.25
N GLU A 68 9.86 -13.15 3.06
CA GLU A 68 10.21 -14.50 3.50
C GLU A 68 9.30 -14.99 4.63
N GLU A 69 8.97 -14.11 5.58
CA GLU A 69 8.22 -14.45 6.79
C GLU A 69 7.25 -13.33 7.17
N ILE A 70 6.16 -13.70 7.84
CA ILE A 70 5.16 -12.78 8.39
C ILE A 70 5.16 -12.94 9.92
N ARG A 71 5.18 -11.81 10.62
CA ARG A 71 5.04 -11.75 12.09
C ARG A 71 3.87 -10.85 12.44
N ALA A 72 2.91 -11.36 13.21
CA ALA A 72 1.72 -10.63 13.65
C ALA A 72 1.41 -10.96 15.12
N VAL A 73 2.17 -10.37 16.04
CA VAL A 73 2.05 -10.64 17.49
C VAL A 73 0.99 -9.76 18.17
N ASN A 74 0.81 -8.53 17.70
CA ASN A 74 -0.16 -7.61 18.29
C ASN A 74 -1.58 -7.96 17.85
N THR A 75 -2.51 -8.00 18.82
CA THR A 75 -3.91 -8.35 18.59
C THR A 75 -4.87 -7.18 18.75
N ASN A 76 -4.36 -6.00 19.11
CA ASN A 76 -5.15 -4.80 19.36
C ASN A 76 -4.66 -3.66 18.49
N ASP A 77 -5.58 -2.77 18.15
CA ASP A 77 -5.25 -1.48 17.55
C ASP A 77 -4.33 -0.68 18.48
N PHE A 78 -3.47 0.14 17.88
CA PHE A 78 -2.49 0.99 18.58
C PHE A 78 -1.37 0.25 19.34
N GLY A 79 -1.18 -1.05 19.10
CA GLY A 79 0.00 -1.81 19.57
C GLY A 79 1.28 -1.54 18.76
N SER A 80 2.41 -2.11 19.19
CA SER A 80 3.73 -1.95 18.54
C SER A 80 3.86 -2.72 17.23
N VAL A 81 3.12 -2.34 16.19
CA VAL A 81 3.08 -3.04 14.89
C VAL A 81 4.39 -2.96 14.08
N TRP A 82 5.35 -2.15 14.51
CA TRP A 82 6.66 -1.97 13.87
C TRP A 82 7.73 -2.97 14.36
N GLU A 83 7.39 -3.83 15.33
CA GLU A 83 8.30 -4.82 15.95
C GLU A 83 8.34 -6.18 15.23
#